data_AF-A0A433UBZ9-F1
#
_entry.id   AF-A0A433UBZ9-F1
#
_cell.length_a   1.000
_cell.length_b   1.000
_cell.length_c   1.000
_cell.angle_alpha   90.00
_cell.angle_beta   90.00
_cell.angle_gamma   90.00
#
_symmetry.space_group_name_H-M   'P 1'
#
loop_
_entity.id
_entity.type
_entity.pdbx_description
1 polymer ?
#
loop_
_entity_poly.entity_id
_entity_poly.type
_entity_poly.pdbx_seq_one_letter_code
_entity_poly.pdbx_strand_id
1 'polypeptide(L)'
;MTSSLSDSFCGNSQFWNGSAITEHWYPRLSECFQQTALTYAPCAWLWLTAGFHLAYLRRHTRFVHLPTTWLHPARLIVALLLCVTSGVNLILPLVGDTSYPPSYYLSHSVWLITYALACLLMLVSRRSGVTSPCVVFLFWLFTLVSWIVPFYTINLEK
;
A
#
# COMPACT_ATOMS: atom_id res chain seq x y z
N MET A 1 29.47 -1.03 -4.46
CA MET A 1 29.35 -0.98 -2.99
C MET A 1 27.94 -0.55 -2.55
N THR A 2 26.88 -1.09 -3.16
CA THR A 2 25.47 -0.84 -2.79
C THR A 2 24.76 -2.12 -2.34
N SER A 3 25.43 -3.28 -2.41
CA SER A 3 24.86 -4.60 -2.14
C SER A 3 24.68 -4.93 -0.65
N SER A 4 25.58 -4.50 0.24
CA SER A 4 25.51 -4.87 1.66
C SER A 4 24.27 -4.31 2.39
N LEU A 5 23.86 -3.08 2.07
CA LEU A 5 22.68 -2.46 2.67
C LEU A 5 21.39 -3.11 2.14
N SER A 6 21.30 -3.35 0.83
CA SER A 6 20.13 -4.01 0.24
C SER A 6 19.96 -5.46 0.70
N ASP A 7 21.06 -6.19 0.87
CA ASP A 7 21.03 -7.59 1.30
C ASP A 7 20.67 -7.72 2.79
N SER A 8 21.12 -6.78 3.64
CA SER A 8 20.68 -6.68 5.04
C SER A 8 19.21 -6.31 5.17
N PHE A 9 18.71 -5.48 4.25
CA PHE A 9 17.33 -5.03 4.22
C PHE A 9 16.39 -6.19 3.90
N CYS A 10 16.75 -6.98 2.88
CA CYS A 10 15.96 -8.11 2.39
C CYS A 10 16.25 -9.45 3.11
N GLY A 11 17.01 -9.45 4.22
CA GLY A 11 17.27 -10.64 5.01
C GLY A 11 18.05 -11.72 4.26
N ASN A 12 19.21 -11.39 3.69
CA ASN A 12 20.08 -12.28 2.92
C ASN A 12 19.57 -12.68 1.52
N SER A 13 18.46 -12.09 1.05
CA SER A 13 18.00 -12.24 -0.35
C SER A 13 18.44 -11.03 -1.20
N GLN A 14 18.84 -11.27 -2.45
CA GLN A 14 19.27 -10.19 -3.35
C GLN A 14 18.08 -9.30 -3.73
N PHE A 15 18.23 -7.99 -3.52
CA PHE A 15 17.21 -7.01 -3.91
C PHE A 15 17.00 -6.94 -5.43
N TRP A 16 18.05 -7.08 -6.24
CA TRP A 16 17.95 -7.04 -7.70
C TRP A 16 18.87 -8.10 -8.32
N ASN A 17 18.29 -9.05 -9.05
CA ASN A 17 19.05 -10.10 -9.74
C ASN A 17 18.82 -9.97 -11.26
N GLY A 18 19.75 -9.32 -11.96
CA GLY A 18 19.65 -9.07 -13.40
C GLY A 18 19.73 -10.33 -14.28
N SER A 19 20.39 -11.38 -13.81
CA SER A 19 20.48 -12.69 -14.47
C SER A 19 19.13 -13.42 -14.50
N ALA A 20 18.34 -13.32 -13.43
CA ALA A 20 17.00 -13.94 -13.36
C ALA A 20 15.99 -13.32 -14.37
N ILE A 21 16.22 -12.08 -14.79
CA ILE A 21 15.38 -11.34 -15.74
C ILE A 21 15.66 -11.78 -17.19
N THR A 22 16.89 -12.22 -17.47
CA THR A 22 17.38 -12.52 -18.83
C THR A 22 17.36 -13.99 -19.20
N GLU A 23 17.35 -14.89 -18.21
CA GLU A 23 17.39 -16.35 -18.46
C GLU A 23 16.01 -16.98 -18.69
N HIS A 24 14.92 -16.30 -18.35
CA HIS A 24 13.56 -16.83 -18.44
C HIS A 24 12.70 -16.02 -19.41
N TRP A 25 11.73 -16.67 -20.06
CA TRP A 25 10.78 -16.03 -20.98
C TRP A 25 9.87 -14.99 -20.29
N TYR A 26 9.78 -15.06 -18.95
CA TYR A 26 9.17 -14.07 -18.08
C TYR A 26 10.24 -13.48 -17.13
N PRO A 27 10.30 -12.16 -16.96
CA PRO A 27 11.27 -11.54 -16.07
C PRO A 27 10.91 -11.84 -14.61
N ARG A 28 11.64 -12.76 -13.97
CA ARG A 28 11.42 -13.12 -12.57
C ARG A 28 12.02 -12.02 -11.67
N LEU A 29 11.18 -11.11 -11.18
CA LEU A 29 11.56 -10.09 -10.21
C LEU A 29 11.85 -10.75 -8.86
N SER A 30 12.81 -10.23 -8.09
CA SER A 30 13.08 -10.74 -6.75
C SER A 30 11.88 -10.47 -5.82
N GLU A 31 11.61 -11.38 -4.89
CA GLU A 31 10.53 -11.25 -3.91
C GLU A 31 10.61 -9.91 -3.14
N CYS A 32 11.82 -9.50 -2.75
CA CYS A 32 12.03 -8.23 -2.07
C CYS A 32 11.72 -7.02 -2.96
N PHE A 33 12.11 -7.05 -4.24
CA PHE A 33 11.78 -5.97 -5.17
C PHE A 33 10.28 -5.88 -5.42
N GLN A 34 9.62 -7.02 -5.57
CA GLN A 34 8.18 -7.07 -5.80
C GLN A 34 7.39 -6.54 -4.59
N GLN A 35 7.77 -6.95 -3.38
CA GLN A 35 7.13 -6.47 -2.16
C GLN A 35 7.39 -4.99 -1.90
N THR A 36 8.56 -4.45 -2.29
CA THR A 36 8.94 -3.08 -1.95
C THR A 36 8.59 -2.10 -3.07
N ALA A 37 9.11 -2.28 -4.28
CA ALA A 37 8.94 -1.31 -5.35
C ALA A 37 7.47 -1.19 -5.81
N LEU A 38 6.75 -2.31 -5.93
CA LEU A 38 5.35 -2.30 -6.37
C LEU A 38 4.40 -1.85 -5.27
N THR A 39 4.72 -2.05 -3.99
CA THR A 39 3.95 -1.49 -2.90
C THR A 39 4.18 0.02 -2.79
N TYR A 40 5.41 0.48 -2.97
CA TYR A 40 5.74 1.88 -2.73
C TYR A 40 5.21 2.81 -3.84
N ALA A 41 5.08 2.33 -5.08
CA ALA A 41 4.50 3.10 -6.18
C ALA A 41 3.05 3.59 -5.93
N PRO A 42 2.06 2.73 -5.60
CA PRO A 42 0.70 3.16 -5.30
C PRO A 42 0.64 3.97 -4.00
N CYS A 43 1.49 3.65 -3.01
CA CYS A 43 1.59 4.39 -1.76
C CYS A 43 2.06 5.84 -1.98
N ALA A 44 3.15 6.04 -2.74
CA ALA A 44 3.69 7.36 -3.05
C ALA A 44 2.69 8.22 -3.82
N TRP A 45 2.01 7.63 -4.82
CA TRP A 45 0.94 8.31 -5.55
C TRP A 45 -0.19 8.75 -4.62
N LEU A 46 -0.63 7.86 -3.73
CA LEU A 46 -1.67 8.18 -2.76
C LEU A 46 -1.23 9.29 -1.82
N TRP A 47 -0.02 9.23 -1.27
CA TRP A 47 0.46 10.24 -0.31
C TRP A 47 0.53 11.63 -0.93
N LEU A 48 1.02 11.74 -2.17
CA LEU A 48 1.05 12.99 -2.92
C LEU A 48 -0.37 13.53 -3.14
N THR A 49 -1.23 12.72 -3.77
CA THR A 49 -2.61 13.13 -4.10
C THR A 49 -3.45 13.43 -2.85
N ALA A 50 -3.25 12.67 -1.78
CA ALA A 50 -3.88 12.91 -0.48
C ALA A 50 -3.47 14.25 0.12
N GLY A 51 -2.17 14.56 0.12
CA GLY A 51 -1.64 15.83 0.60
C GLY A 51 -2.25 17.00 -0.16
N PHE A 52 -2.29 16.93 -1.49
CA PHE A 52 -2.92 17.94 -2.33
C PHE A 52 -4.42 18.07 -2.07
N HIS A 53 -5.14 16.94 -1.95
CA HIS A 53 -6.58 16.94 -1.69
C HIS A 53 -6.91 17.54 -0.31
N LEU A 54 -6.16 17.17 0.73
CA LEU A 54 -6.29 17.74 2.07
C LEU A 54 -5.98 19.25 2.08
N ALA A 55 -4.93 19.69 1.39
CA ALA A 55 -4.60 21.10 1.28
C ALA A 55 -5.67 21.90 0.52
N TYR A 56 -6.22 21.33 -0.55
CA TYR A 56 -7.32 21.93 -1.31
C TYR A 56 -8.59 22.05 -0.47
N LEU A 57 -8.99 20.97 0.22
CA LEU A 57 -10.17 20.98 1.11
C LEU A 57 -10.00 21.96 2.27
N ARG A 58 -8.80 22.08 2.84
CA ARG A 58 -8.52 23.07 3.90
C ARG A 58 -8.66 24.50 3.41
N ARG A 59 -8.34 24.79 2.14
CA ARG A 59 -8.47 26.12 1.54
C ARG A 59 -9.88 26.46 1.08
N HIS A 60 -10.64 25.47 0.61
CA HIS A 60 -11.98 25.65 0.06
C HIS A 60 -13.03 24.88 0.86
N THR A 61 -13.18 25.23 2.14
CA THR A 61 -14.23 24.70 3.02
C THR A 61 -15.61 25.24 2.65
N ARG A 62 -16.19 24.76 1.54
CA ARG A 62 -17.64 24.88 1.32
C ARG A 62 -18.32 23.61 1.81
N PHE A 63 -19.04 23.73 2.92
CA PHE A 63 -19.95 22.71 3.42
C PHE A 63 -21.11 22.53 2.43
N VAL A 64 -20.95 21.62 1.47
CA VAL A 64 -22.05 21.17 0.62
C VAL A 64 -22.50 19.82 1.16
N HIS A 65 -23.76 19.74 1.61
CA HIS A 65 -24.35 18.48 2.05
C HIS A 65 -24.69 17.63 0.81
N LEU A 66 -23.87 16.64 0.50
CA LEU A 66 -24.24 15.59 -0.46
C LEU A 66 -25.12 14.52 0.21
N PRO A 67 -26.16 14.01 -0.47
CA PRO A 67 -26.98 12.92 0.04
C PRO A 67 -26.13 11.65 0.19
N THR A 68 -26.16 11.06 1.40
CA THR A 68 -25.34 9.90 1.76
C THR A 68 -25.79 8.64 1.01
N THR A 69 -24.97 8.16 0.08
CA THR A 69 -25.18 6.87 -0.58
C THR A 69 -24.57 5.73 0.25
N TRP A 70 -25.22 4.57 0.33
CA TRP A 70 -24.76 3.41 1.13
C TRP A 70 -23.40 2.81 0.70
N LEU A 71 -22.81 3.22 -0.43
CA LEU A 71 -21.49 2.75 -0.87
C LEU A 71 -20.31 3.36 -0.10
N HIS A 72 -20.53 4.47 0.62
CA HIS A 72 -19.47 5.13 1.40
C HIS A 72 -19.02 4.39 2.66
N PRO A 73 -19.90 3.84 3.52
CA PRO A 73 -19.47 3.06 4.68
C PRO A 73 -18.78 1.74 4.31
N ALA A 74 -19.21 1.05 3.24
CA ALA A 74 -18.59 -0.20 2.84
C ALA A 74 -17.08 -0.04 2.54
N ARG A 75 -16.73 1.04 1.81
CA ARG A 75 -15.32 1.35 1.49
C ARG A 75 -14.48 1.66 2.74
N LEU A 76 -15.08 2.28 3.75
CA LEU A 76 -14.44 2.56 5.03
C LEU A 76 -14.20 1.27 5.83
N ILE A 77 -15.19 0.37 5.86
CA ILE A 77 -15.07 -0.93 6.53
C ILE A 77 -13.93 -1.74 5.91
N VAL A 78 -13.86 -1.78 4.58
CA VAL A 78 -12.77 -2.47 3.89
C VAL A 78 -11.42 -1.83 4.28
N ALA A 79 -11.25 -0.51 4.18
CA ALA A 79 -9.99 0.16 4.56
C ALA A 79 -9.60 -0.10 6.03
N LEU A 80 -10.56 -0.08 6.95
CA LEU A 80 -10.36 -0.42 8.36
C LEU A 80 -9.89 -1.86 8.54
N LEU A 81 -10.51 -2.81 7.85
CA LEU A 81 -10.13 -4.21 7.91
C LEU A 81 -8.67 -4.40 7.47
N LEU A 82 -8.27 -3.80 6.34
CA LEU A 82 -6.88 -3.86 5.85
C LEU A 82 -5.90 -3.21 6.83
N CYS A 83 -6.30 -2.10 7.47
CA CYS A 83 -5.50 -1.44 8.51
C CYS A 83 -5.26 -2.37 9.71
N VAL A 84 -6.32 -3.04 10.19
CA VAL A 84 -6.24 -4.00 11.31
C VAL A 84 -5.37 -5.19 10.91
N THR A 85 -5.58 -5.79 9.74
CA THR A 85 -4.77 -6.91 9.27
C THR A 85 -3.29 -6.53 9.19
N SER A 86 -2.95 -5.35 8.67
CA SER A 86 -1.56 -4.87 8.62
C SER A 86 -0.97 -4.64 10.01
N GLY A 87 -1.75 -4.06 10.93
CA GLY A 87 -1.31 -3.84 12.32
C GLY A 87 -1.07 -5.14 13.07
N VAL A 88 -1.95 -6.13 12.89
CA VAL A 88 -1.84 -7.47 13.47
C VAL A 88 -0.54 -8.15 13.01
N ASN A 89 -0.22 -8.09 11.71
CA ASN A 89 1.04 -8.65 11.17
C ASN A 89 2.30 -7.97 11.74
N LEU A 90 2.20 -6.73 12.20
CA LEU A 90 3.31 -6.02 12.85
C LEU A 90 3.43 -6.37 14.34
N ILE A 91 2.30 -6.61 15.02
CA ILE A 91 2.26 -6.91 16.46
C ILE A 91 2.57 -8.38 16.77
N LEU A 92 2.09 -9.34 15.96
CA LEU A 92 2.37 -10.78 16.15
C LEU A 92 3.84 -11.12 16.39
N PRO A 93 4.79 -10.67 15.55
CA PRO A 93 6.19 -11.03 15.72
C PRO A 93 6.84 -10.39 16.96
N LEU A 94 6.33 -9.24 17.40
CA LEU A 94 6.78 -8.55 18.61
C LEU A 94 6.38 -9.29 19.89
N VAL A 95 5.26 -10.02 19.85
CA VAL A 95 4.75 -10.79 21.00
C VAL A 95 5.34 -12.20 21.04
N GLY A 96 5.74 -12.76 19.89
CA GLY A 96 6.19 -14.15 19.78
C GLY A 96 7.71 -14.38 19.79
N ASP A 97 8.54 -13.37 20.10
CA ASP A 97 10.02 -13.45 20.01
C ASP A 97 10.55 -14.03 18.69
N THR A 98 9.83 -13.77 17.59
CA THR A 98 10.21 -14.24 16.25
C THR A 98 10.92 -13.12 15.51
N SER A 99 12.18 -13.33 15.16
CA SER A 99 12.99 -12.34 14.46
C SER A 99 12.72 -12.39 12.96
N TYR A 100 11.92 -11.45 12.46
CA TYR A 100 11.70 -11.26 11.01
C TYR A 100 12.71 -10.29 10.42
N PRO A 101 13.00 -10.38 9.11
CA PRO A 101 13.89 -9.43 8.46
C PRO A 101 13.33 -7.99 8.49
N PRO A 102 14.19 -6.96 8.52
CA PRO A 102 13.77 -5.56 8.62
C PRO A 102 12.87 -5.10 7.45
N SER A 103 13.00 -5.70 6.25
CA SER A 103 12.09 -5.46 5.12
C SER A 103 10.63 -5.77 5.43
N TYR A 104 10.36 -6.81 6.21
CA TYR A 104 9.00 -7.23 6.56
C TYR A 104 8.31 -6.16 7.40
N TYR A 105 8.99 -5.67 8.43
CA TYR A 105 8.48 -4.59 9.29
C TYR A 105 8.26 -3.30 8.52
N LEU A 106 9.19 -2.93 7.62
CA LEU A 106 9.05 -1.72 6.82
C LEU A 106 7.89 -1.79 5.85
N SER A 107 7.73 -2.90 5.12
CA SER A 107 6.59 -3.11 4.22
C SER A 107 5.26 -3.01 4.98
N HIS A 108 5.12 -3.69 6.11
CA HIS A 108 3.89 -3.61 6.92
C HIS A 108 3.65 -2.23 7.52
N SER A 109 4.71 -1.49 7.89
CA SER A 109 4.57 -0.12 8.38
C SER A 109 4.09 0.85 7.30
N VAL A 110 4.58 0.72 6.07
CA VAL A 110 4.18 1.58 4.94
C VAL A 110 2.74 1.31 4.53
N TRP A 111 2.32 0.05 4.52
CA TRP A 111 0.92 -0.32 4.32
C TRP A 111 0.03 0.26 5.43
N LEU A 112 0.43 0.14 6.70
CA LEU A 112 -0.30 0.70 7.83
C LEU A 112 -0.49 2.21 7.71
N ILE A 113 0.58 2.96 7.41
CA ILE A 113 0.51 4.42 7.20
C ILE A 113 -0.42 4.75 6.04
N THR A 114 -0.34 3.99 4.94
CA THR A 114 -1.16 4.22 3.74
C THR A 114 -2.64 3.99 4.01
N TYR A 115 -3.00 2.89 4.69
CA TYR A 115 -4.38 2.62 5.07
C TYR A 115 -4.91 3.63 6.11
N ALA A 116 -4.07 4.06 7.06
CA ALA A 116 -4.44 5.11 8.01
C ALA A 116 -4.72 6.44 7.29
N LEU A 117 -3.88 6.81 6.32
CA LEU A 117 -4.06 8.00 5.50
C LEU A 117 -5.35 7.90 4.67
N ALA A 118 -5.62 6.75 4.06
CA ALA A 118 -6.85 6.46 3.33
C ALA A 118 -8.09 6.60 4.24
N CYS A 119 -8.06 6.03 5.45
CA CYS A 119 -9.11 6.21 6.45
C CYS A 119 -9.31 7.68 6.83
N LEU A 120 -8.23 8.43 7.05
CA LEU A 120 -8.28 9.85 7.37
C LEU A 120 -8.90 10.66 6.23
N LEU A 121 -8.53 10.39 4.98
CA LEU A 121 -9.15 11.01 3.81
C LEU A 121 -10.64 10.71 3.74
N MET A 122 -11.05 9.47 4.00
CA MET A 122 -12.46 9.10 4.03
C MET A 122 -13.21 9.81 5.16
N LEU A 123 -12.62 9.91 6.35
CA LEU A 123 -13.19 10.60 7.51
C LEU A 123 -13.32 12.12 7.28
N VAL A 124 -12.29 12.75 6.74
CA VAL A 124 -12.28 14.19 6.39
C VAL A 124 -13.29 14.47 5.30
N SER A 125 -13.32 13.65 4.25
CA SER A 125 -14.32 13.76 3.17
C SER A 125 -15.75 13.66 3.71
N ARG A 126 -15.98 12.80 4.70
CA ARG A 126 -17.27 12.67 5.39
C ARG A 126 -17.62 13.93 6.22
N ARG A 127 -16.65 14.49 6.95
CA ARG A 127 -16.82 15.70 7.75
C ARG A 127 -17.05 16.95 6.89
N SER A 128 -16.43 17.02 5.72
CA SER A 128 -16.52 18.17 4.81
C SER A 128 -17.70 18.09 3.83
N GLY A 129 -18.44 16.98 3.79
CA GLY A 129 -19.57 16.78 2.87
C GLY A 129 -19.18 16.60 1.39
N VAL A 130 -17.88 16.69 1.06
CA VAL A 130 -17.34 16.51 -0.28
C VAL A 130 -16.83 15.09 -0.41
N THR A 131 -17.64 14.21 -1.01
CA THR A 131 -17.21 12.87 -1.38
C THR A 131 -16.64 12.92 -2.79
N SER A 132 -15.31 13.01 -2.91
CA SER A 132 -14.64 12.74 -4.19
C SER A 132 -14.40 11.23 -4.29
N PRO A 133 -15.23 10.47 -5.05
CA PRO A 133 -15.04 9.04 -5.20
C PRO A 133 -13.76 8.70 -5.99
N CYS A 134 -13.22 9.66 -6.75
CA CYS A 134 -12.11 9.45 -7.67
C CYS A 134 -10.81 9.04 -6.97
N VAL A 135 -10.42 9.73 -5.89
CA VAL A 135 -9.15 9.46 -5.19
C VAL A 135 -9.14 8.05 -4.59
N VAL A 136 -10.24 7.67 -3.95
CA VAL A 136 -10.39 6.34 -3.35
C VAL A 136 -10.48 5.26 -4.43
N PHE A 137 -11.21 5.53 -5.53
CA PHE A 137 -11.30 4.61 -6.66
C PHE A 137 -9.93 4.35 -7.30
N LEU A 138 -9.14 5.40 -7.53
CA LEU A 138 -7.77 5.29 -8.05
C LEU A 138 -6.87 4.49 -7.10
N PHE A 139 -6.97 4.71 -5.78
CA PHE A 139 -6.21 3.91 -4.81
C PHE A 139 -6.49 2.41 -4.94
N TRP A 140 -7.77 2.03 -4.99
CA TRP A 140 -8.15 0.62 -5.14
C TRP A 140 -7.68 0.06 -6.48
N LEU A 141 -7.76 0.83 -7.57
CA LEU A 141 -7.21 0.42 -8.86
C LEU A 141 -5.70 0.21 -8.82
N PHE A 142 -4.94 1.17 -8.30
CA PHE A 142 -3.49 1.07 -8.17
C PHE A 142 -3.08 -0.09 -7.27
N THR A 143 -3.83 -0.35 -6.20
CA THR A 143 -3.67 -1.53 -5.36
C THR A 143 -3.89 -2.80 -6.17
N LEU A 144 -5.01 -2.92 -6.90
CA LEU A 144 -5.29 -4.09 -7.74
C LEU A 144 -4.21 -4.34 -8.79
N VAL A 145 -3.73 -3.28 -9.46
CA VAL A 145 -2.62 -3.38 -10.43
C VAL A 145 -1.35 -3.88 -9.76
N SER A 146 -1.05 -3.43 -8.55
CA SER A 146 0.14 -3.87 -7.79
C SER A 146 0.02 -5.33 -7.35
N TRP A 147 -1.19 -5.80 -7.04
CA TRP A 147 -1.48 -7.19 -6.69
C TRP A 147 -1.57 -8.13 -7.91
N ILE A 148 -1.73 -7.59 -9.11
CA ILE A 148 -1.79 -8.38 -10.33
C ILE A 148 -0.45 -9.09 -10.61
N VAL A 149 0.66 -8.42 -10.31
CA VAL A 149 2.01 -8.96 -10.55
C VAL A 149 2.29 -10.23 -9.72
N PRO A 150 2.10 -10.25 -8.38
CA PRO A 150 2.25 -11.47 -7.59
C PRO A 150 1.24 -12.55 -7.99
N PHE A 151 0.04 -12.18 -8.45
CA PHE A 151 -0.93 -13.16 -8.92
C PHE A 151 -0.43 -13.89 -10.17
N TYR A 152 0.13 -13.18 -11.14
CA TYR A 152 0.68 -13.82 -12.34
C TYR A 152 1.92 -14.66 -12.04
N THR A 153 2.82 -14.22 -11.15
CA THR A 153 4.01 -15.02 -10.81
C THR A 153 3.65 -16.36 -10.17
N ILE A 154 2.67 -16.38 -9.26
CA ILE A 154 2.22 -17.62 -8.61
C ILE A 154 1.57 -18.59 -9.59
N ASN A 155 0.81 -18.10 -10.58
CA ASN A 155 0.16 -18.95 -11.57
C ASN A 155 1.11 -19.47 -12.64
N LEU A 156 2.20 -18.76 -12.93
CA LEU A 156 3.23 -19.17 -13.89
C LEU A 156 4.20 -20.22 -13.34
N GLU A 157 4.30 -20.34 -12.01
CA GLU A 157 5.16 -21.33 -11.34
C GLU A 157 4.47 -22.69 -11.11
N LYS A 158 3.25 -22.87 -11.62
CA LYS A 158 2.46 -24.09 -11.49
C LYS A 158 2.35 -24.85 -12.81
#